data_AF-A0A0C3KWR3-F1
#
_entry.id   AF-A0A0C3KWR3-F1
#
_cell.length_a   1.000
_cell.length_b   1.000
_cell.length_c   1.000
_cell.angle_alpha   90.00
_cell.angle_beta   90.00
_cell.angle_gamma   90.00
#
_symmetry.space_group_name_H-M   'P 1'
#
loop_
_entity.id
_entity.type
_entity.pdbx_description
1 polymer ?
#
loop_
_entity_poly.entity_id
_entity_poly.type
_entity_poly.pdbx_seq_one_letter_code
_entity_poly.pdbx_strand_id
1 'polypeptide(L)' 'MAGPLAYAACQTGCNMLTVGCYSLAGFTFGTVAAPAAPPLILACNAAQGTCMAACAATALWAPIP' A
#
# COMPACT_ATOMS: atom_id res chain seq x y z
N MET A 1 -17.74 1.20 -10.97
CA MET A 1 -16.50 0.42 -10.82
C MET A 1 -15.53 0.84 -11.91
N ALA A 2 -14.24 0.97 -11.59
CA ALA A 2 -13.23 1.42 -12.55
C ALA A 2 -12.30 0.28 -13.04
N GLY A 3 -12.59 -0.96 -12.65
CA GLY A 3 -12.00 -2.17 -13.21
C GLY A 3 -10.53 -2.40 -12.83
N PRO A 4 -9.88 -3.40 -13.45
CA PRO A 4 -8.50 -3.79 -13.15
C PRO A 4 -7.49 -2.66 -13.34
N LEU A 5 -7.72 -1.77 -14.31
CA LEU A 5 -6.85 -0.62 -14.57
C LEU A 5 -6.88 0.40 -13.42
N ALA A 6 -8.06 0.67 -12.85
CA ALA A 6 -8.16 1.53 -11.69
C ALA A 6 -7.59 0.89 -10.42
N TYR A 7 -7.75 -0.44 -10.28
CA TYR A 7 -7.07 -1.17 -9.22
C TYR A 7 -5.55 -1.00 -9.34
N ALA A 8 -4.97 -1.17 -10.53
CA ALA A 8 -3.55 -0.99 -10.76
C ALA A 8 -3.06 0.43 -10.43
N ALA A 9 -3.79 1.46 -10.89
CA ALA A 9 -3.46 2.85 -10.56
C ALA A 9 -3.53 3.13 -9.04
N CYS A 10 -4.54 2.60 -8.36
CA CYS A 10 -4.70 2.72 -6.92
C CYS A 10 -3.55 2.04 -6.17
N GLN A 11 -3.14 0.83 -6.59
CA GLN A 11 -1.98 0.15 -6.02
C GLN A 11 -0.68 0.95 -6.21
N THR A 12 -0.47 1.55 -7.39
CA THR A 12 0.69 2.43 -7.61
C THR A 12 0.71 3.57 -6.60
N GLY A 13 -0.44 4.21 -6.34
CA GLY A 13 -0.58 5.26 -5.33
C GLY A 13 -0.24 4.77 -3.92
N CYS A 14 -0.77 3.62 -3.51
CA CYS A 14 -0.46 3.02 -2.20
C CYS A 14 1.05 2.72 -2.06
N ASN A 15 1.70 2.21 -3.11
CA ASN A 15 3.15 1.97 -3.10
C ASN A 15 3.95 3.27 -2.97
N MET A 16 3.56 4.35 -3.67
CA MET A 16 4.21 5.65 -3.51
C MET A 16 4.08 6.18 -2.08
N LEU A 17 2.90 6.02 -1.46
CA LEU A 17 2.67 6.40 -0.06
C LEU A 17 3.62 5.66 0.88
N THR A 18 3.78 4.35 0.70
CA THR A 18 4.67 3.54 1.53
C THR A 18 6.14 3.91 1.33
N VAL A 19 6.57 4.15 0.09
CA VAL A 19 7.92 4.66 -0.20
C VAL A 19 8.16 5.99 0.52
N GLY A 20 7.19 6.91 0.50
CA GLY A 20 7.26 8.17 1.24
C GLY A 20 7.38 7.95 2.76
N CYS A 21 6.55 7.07 3.33
CA CYS A 21 6.59 6.72 4.76
C CYS A 21 7.95 6.14 5.18
N TYR A 22 8.50 5.22 4.37
CA TYR A 22 9.85 4.67 4.59
C TYR A 22 10.93 5.73 4.49
N SER A 23 10.81 6.67 3.53
CA SER A 23 11.76 7.76 3.35
C SER A 23 11.79 8.69 4.57
N LEU A 24 10.63 8.99 5.16
CA LEU A 24 10.54 9.75 6.42
C LEU A 24 11.18 9.00 7.60
N ALA A 25 11.15 7.67 7.57
CA ALA A 25 11.83 6.83 8.55
C ALA A 25 13.34 6.65 8.27
N GLY A 26 13.86 7.15 7.14
CA GLY A 26 15.26 6.99 6.74
C GLY A 26 15.59 5.61 6.13
N PHE A 27 14.59 4.84 5.70
CA PHE A 27 14.76 3.52 5.11
C PHE A 27 14.38 3.51 3.63
N THR A 28 14.93 2.55 2.89
CA THR A 28 14.48 2.26 1.53
C THR A 28 13.42 1.16 1.58
N PHE A 29 12.33 1.34 0.83
CA PHE A 29 11.25 0.36 0.80
C PHE A 29 11.75 -1.01 0.29
N GLY A 30 11.37 -2.08 1.01
CA GLY A 30 11.76 -3.46 0.67
C GLY A 30 13.16 -3.90 1.12
N THR A 31 13.97 -3.02 1.73
CA THR A 31 15.33 -3.37 2.17
C THR A 31 15.41 -3.83 3.63
N VAL A 32 14.33 -3.63 4.40
CA VAL A 32 14.27 -3.99 5.82
C VAL A 32 13.76 -5.41 5.96
N ALA A 33 14.59 -6.31 6.51
CA ALA A 33 14.17 -7.66 6.84
C ALA A 33 13.09 -7.63 7.93
N ALA A 34 12.00 -8.38 7.75
CA ALA A 34 10.86 -8.41 8.68
C ALA A 34 11.23 -8.56 10.18
N PRO A 35 12.15 -9.46 10.61
CA PRO A 35 12.50 -9.58 12.02
C PRO A 35 13.29 -8.38 12.58
N ALA A 36 13.86 -7.54 11.72
CA ALA A 36 14.61 -6.34 12.10
C ALA A 36 13.80 -5.05 11.89
N ALA A 37 12.52 -5.16 11.53
CA ALA A 37 11.72 -4.00 11.17
C ALA A 37 11.37 -3.16 12.42
N PRO A 38 11.72 -1.86 12.43
CA PRO A 38 11.35 -0.97 13.53
C PRO A 38 9.85 -0.67 13.51
N PRO A 39 9.24 -0.24 14.64
CA PRO A 39 7.80 -0.04 14.76
C PRO A 39 7.18 0.87 13.69
N LEU A 40 7.89 1.94 13.30
CA LEU A 40 7.44 2.86 12.25
C LEU A 40 7.31 2.16 10.88
N ILE A 41 8.22 1.23 10.57
CA ILE A 41 8.21 0.48 9.32
C ILE A 41 7.07 -0.54 9.29
N LEU A 42 6.77 -1.18 10.42
CA LEU A 42 5.57 -2.02 10.55
C LEU A 42 4.30 -1.19 10.32
N ALA A 43 4.23 0.03 10.86
CA ALA A 43 3.09 0.92 10.66
C ALA A 43 2.95 1.34 9.17
N CYS A 44 4.04 1.68 8.49
CA CYS A 44 4.04 1.97 7.05
C CYS A 44 3.50 0.79 6.23
N ASN A 45 3.93 -0.44 6.55
CA ASN A 45 3.48 -1.66 5.87
C ASN A 45 2.01 -1.98 6.17
N ALA A 46 1.57 -1.79 7.41
CA ALA A 46 0.17 -1.97 7.77
C ALA A 46 -0.73 -0.99 6.99
N ALA A 47 -0.33 0.29 6.90
CA ALA A 47 -1.02 1.30 6.11
C ALA A 47 -1.02 0.97 4.61
N GLN A 48 0.06 0.40 4.09
CA GLN A 48 0.10 -0.12 2.72
C GLN A 48 -0.97 -1.20 2.52
N GLY A 49 -0.99 -2.21 3.39
CA GLY A 49 -1.93 -3.32 3.30
C GLY A 49 -3.39 -2.87 3.36
N THR A 50 -3.72 -1.93 4.25
CA THR A 50 -5.08 -1.37 4.33
C THR A 50 -5.45 -0.58 3.09
N CYS A 51 -4.52 0.21 2.53
CA CYS A 51 -4.71 0.93 1.28
C CYS A 51 -5.00 -0.03 0.12
N MET A 52 -4.20 -1.09 -0.03
CA MET A 52 -4.40 -2.11 -1.08
C MET A 52 -5.74 -2.84 -0.95
N ALA A 53 -6.13 -3.20 0.29
CA ALA A 53 -7.41 -3.84 0.55
C ALA A 53 -8.59 -2.94 0.16
N ALA A 54 -8.51 -1.63 0.46
CA ALA A 54 -9.51 -0.65 0.04
C ALA A 54 -9.54 -0.48 -1.49
N CYS A 55 -8.38 -0.44 -2.16
CA CYS A 55 -8.30 -0.44 -3.62
C CYS A 55 -9.01 -1.66 -4.22
N ALA A 56 -8.76 -2.85 -3.67
CA ALA A 56 -9.40 -4.09 -4.14
C ALA A 56 -10.92 -4.04 -3.94
N ALA A 57 -11.38 -3.65 -2.76
CA ALA A 57 -12.81 -3.57 -2.44
C ALA A 57 -13.55 -2.60 -3.38
N THR A 58 -12.94 -1.47 -3.71
CA THR A 58 -13.58 -0.42 -4.53
C THR A 58 -13.47 -0.67 -6.03
N ALA A 59 -12.33 -1.17 -6.52
CA ALA A 59 -12.05 -1.30 -7.94
C ALA A 59 -12.44 -2.67 -8.52
N LEU A 60 -12.40 -3.74 -7.71
CA LEU A 60 -12.66 -5.11 -8.15
C LEU A 60 -14.00 -5.67 -7.66
N TRP A 61 -14.44 -5.31 -6.45
CA TRP A 61 -15.59 -5.96 -5.79
C TRP A 61 -16.86 -5.12 -5.72
N ALA A 62 -16.81 -3.84 -6.09
CA ALA A 62 -17.98 -3.02 -5.93
C ALA A 62 -19.11 -3.52 -6.88
N PRO A 63 -20.37 -3.60 -6.40
CA PRO A 63 -21.47 -4.21 -7.13
C PRO A 63 -21.83 -3.44 -8.41
N ILE A 64 -21.90 -4.16 -9.52
CA ILE A 64 -22.46 -3.69 -10.80
C ILE A 64 -23.98 -3.45 -10.63
N PRO A 65 -24.51 -2.25 -10.95
CA PRO A 65 -25.94 -2.07 -11.14
C PRO A 65 -26.44 -2.81 -12.38
#